data_AF-A0A2V8HMX2-F1
#
_entry.id   AF-A0A2V8HMX2-F1
#
_cell.length_a   1.000
_cell.length_b   1.000
_cell.length_c   1.000
_cell.angle_alpha   90.00
_cell.angle_beta   90.00
_cell.angle_gamma   90.00
#
_symmetry.space_group_name_H-M   'P 1'
#
loop_
_entity.id
_entity.type
_entity.pdbx_description
1 polymer ?
#
loop_
_entity_poly.entity_id
_entity_poly.type
_entity_poly.pdbx_seq_one_letter_code
_entity_poly.pdbx_strand_id
1 'polypeptide(L)'
;IDKYLHSLSQGHTVISFFFVGIDVSTGTLRTGFASTLDRSIINATHVQFHWAGRNSRGVTQLTRDLSVVFATGFRERVDVSHARVFLQELMDL
;
A
#
# COMPACT_ATOMS: atom_id res chain seq x y z
N ILE A 1 6.24 -5.94 -7.81
CA ILE A 1 5.81 -4.66 -8.45
C ILE A 1 5.10 -4.91 -9.78
N ASP A 2 5.66 -5.74 -10.66
CA ASP A 2 5.13 -6.00 -12.01
C ASP A 2 3.66 -6.42 -12.05
N LYS A 3 3.26 -7.38 -11.20
CA LYS A 3 1.86 -7.83 -11.10
C LYS A 3 0.90 -6.71 -10.69
N TYR A 4 1.34 -5.85 -9.77
CA TYR A 4 0.54 -4.72 -9.29
C TYR A 4 0.29 -3.72 -10.43
N LEU A 5 1.35 -3.32 -11.14
CA LEU A 5 1.25 -2.40 -12.28
C LEU A 5 0.41 -3.01 -13.42
N HIS A 6 0.59 -4.29 -13.72
CA HIS A 6 -0.19 -4.99 -14.74
C HIS A 6 -1.69 -5.05 -14.40
N SER A 7 -2.04 -5.31 -13.14
CA SER A 7 -3.44 -5.30 -12.70
C SER A 7 -4.07 -3.91 -12.80
N LEU A 8 -3.32 -2.85 -12.44
CA LEU A 8 -3.79 -1.48 -12.59
C LEU A 8 -3.94 -1.06 -14.06
N SER A 9 -3.07 -1.55 -14.95
CA SER A 9 -3.12 -1.19 -16.38
C SER A 9 -4.35 -1.74 -17.11
N GLN A 10 -5.08 -2.68 -16.52
CA GLN A 10 -6.35 -3.16 -17.08
C GLN A 10 -7.46 -2.09 -17.04
N GLY A 11 -7.25 -1.01 -16.29
CA GLY A 11 -8.25 0.02 -16.07
C GLY A 11 -9.37 -0.46 -15.12
N HIS A 12 -10.09 0.48 -14.51
CA HIS A 12 -11.20 0.19 -13.59
C HIS A 12 -10.88 -0.82 -12.45
N THR A 13 -9.60 -1.01 -12.12
CA THR A 13 -9.13 -1.89 -11.07
C THR A 13 -8.80 -1.10 -9.81
N VAL A 14 -9.31 -1.55 -8.67
CA VAL A 14 -8.92 -1.04 -7.35
C VAL A 14 -8.24 -2.16 -6.58
N ILE A 15 -7.03 -1.89 -6.07
CA ILE A 15 -6.30 -2.79 -5.20
C ILE A 15 -6.22 -2.14 -3.83
N SER A 16 -6.79 -2.81 -2.83
CA SER A 16 -6.89 -2.31 -1.46
C SER A 16 -6.37 -3.34 -0.47
N PHE A 17 -5.90 -2.84 0.66
CA PHE A 17 -5.62 -3.65 1.84
C PHE A 17 -6.83 -3.66 2.76
N PHE A 18 -7.16 -4.84 3.27
CA PHE A 18 -8.03 -5.01 4.43
C PHE A 18 -7.17 -5.42 5.61
N PHE A 19 -6.90 -4.47 6.50
CA PHE A 19 -6.10 -4.67 7.70
C PHE A 19 -6.98 -5.19 8.83
N VAL A 20 -6.47 -6.18 9.54
CA VAL A 20 -7.07 -6.73 10.76
C VAL A 20 -6.04 -6.59 11.87
N GLY A 21 -6.30 -5.70 12.81
CA GLY A 21 -5.48 -5.45 13.99
C GLY A 21 -6.09 -6.10 15.21
N ILE A 22 -5.28 -6.84 15.97
CA ILE A 22 -5.68 -7.47 17.22
C ILE A 22 -4.97 -6.71 18.34
N ASP A 23 -5.74 -6.02 19.18
CA ASP A 23 -5.23 -5.43 20.41
C ASP A 23 -5.29 -6.48 21.52
N VAL A 24 -4.14 -7.09 21.80
CA VAL A 24 -4.00 -8.17 22.78
C VAL A 24 -4.22 -7.68 24.21
N SER A 25 -4.00 -6.39 24.48
CA SER A 25 -4.15 -5.82 25.82
C SER A 25 -5.62 -5.61 26.20
N THR A 26 -6.45 -5.23 25.22
CA THR A 26 -7.90 -5.02 25.41
C THR A 26 -8.74 -6.21 24.95
N GLY A 27 -8.15 -7.16 24.23
CA GLY A 27 -8.86 -8.29 23.63
C GLY A 27 -9.78 -7.88 22.48
N THR A 28 -9.53 -6.73 21.85
CA THR A 28 -10.41 -6.16 20.81
C THR A 28 -9.83 -6.31 19.40
N LEU A 29 -10.74 -6.37 18.43
CA LEU A 29 -10.42 -6.35 17.01
C LEU A 29 -10.66 -4.95 16.44
N ARG A 30 -9.72 -4.46 15.64
CA ARG A 30 -9.90 -3.28 14.79
C ARG A 30 -9.66 -3.66 13.35
N THR A 31 -10.45 -3.09 12.46
CA THR A 31 -10.27 -3.28 11.02
C THR A 31 -10.06 -1.94 10.35
N GLY A 32 -9.26 -1.95 9.28
CA GLY A 32 -8.99 -0.78 8.45
C GLY A 32 -9.06 -1.20 6.98
N PHE A 33 -9.66 -0.37 6.14
CA PHE A 33 -9.70 -0.61 4.70
C PHE A 33 -9.15 0.61 3.98
N ALA A 34 -8.12 0.41 3.17
CA ALA A 34 -7.47 1.49 2.44
C ALA A 34 -6.97 0.99 1.09
N SER A 35 -7.17 1.79 0.05
CA SER A 35 -6.52 1.62 -1.24
C SER A 35 -5.00 1.61 -1.07
N THR A 36 -4.34 0.84 -1.92
CA THR A 36 -2.87 0.91 -2.08
C THR A 36 -2.37 2.29 -2.49
N LEU A 37 -3.27 3.15 -3.01
CA LEU A 37 -2.99 4.54 -3.39
C LEU A 37 -3.37 5.57 -2.30
N ASP A 38 -3.82 5.14 -1.13
CA ASP A 38 -3.97 6.03 0.02
C ASP A 38 -2.62 6.64 0.40
N ARG A 39 -2.61 7.92 0.76
CA ARG A 39 -1.39 8.65 1.10
C ARG A 39 -0.59 7.97 2.21
N SER A 40 -1.24 7.43 3.24
CA SER A 40 -0.57 6.76 4.35
C SER A 40 0.08 5.45 3.91
N ILE A 41 -0.59 4.72 3.01
CA ILE A 41 -0.08 3.47 2.44
C ILE A 41 1.12 3.71 1.53
N ILE A 42 1.04 4.70 0.62
CA ILE A 42 2.18 5.07 -0.24
C ILE A 42 3.38 5.47 0.63
N ASN A 43 3.18 6.35 1.61
CA ASN A 43 4.26 6.81 2.49
C ASN A 43 4.93 5.69 3.28
N ALA A 44 4.17 4.64 3.62
CA ALA A 44 4.68 3.48 4.34
C ALA A 44 5.32 2.43 3.42
N THR A 45 5.14 2.54 2.11
CA THR A 45 5.63 1.57 1.13
C THR A 45 7.08 1.88 0.73
N HIS A 46 7.94 0.86 0.81
CA HIS A 46 9.33 0.94 0.40
C HIS A 46 9.67 -0.19 -0.57
N VAL A 47 10.44 0.11 -1.62
CA VAL A 47 10.90 -0.88 -2.61
C VAL A 47 12.12 -1.62 -2.10
N GLN A 48 12.16 -2.94 -2.27
CA GLN A 48 13.27 -3.79 -1.89
C GLN A 48 13.72 -4.65 -3.07
N PHE A 49 15.03 -4.66 -3.30
CA PHE A 49 15.66 -5.37 -4.42
C PHE A 49 16.20 -6.75 -4.04
N HIS A 50 16.46 -7.00 -2.76
CA HIS A 50 17.17 -8.19 -2.29
C HIS A 50 16.33 -9.49 -2.26
N TRP A 51 15.02 -9.40 -2.54
CA TRP A 51 14.11 -10.55 -2.71
C TRP A 51 13.52 -10.63 -4.13
N ALA A 52 14.05 -9.85 -5.07
CA ALA A 52 13.61 -9.85 -6.45
C ALA A 52 14.14 -11.08 -7.19
N GLY A 53 13.28 -11.79 -7.93
CA GLY A 53 13.76 -12.76 -8.91
C GLY A 53 14.62 -12.08 -9.97
N ARG A 54 15.60 -12.79 -10.54
CA ARG A 54 16.34 -12.33 -11.74
C ARG A 54 15.29 -11.96 -12.80
N ASN A 55 15.15 -10.68 -13.13
CA ASN A 55 14.16 -10.06 -14.04
C ASN A 55 12.85 -9.49 -13.43
N SER A 56 12.79 -9.21 -12.12
CA SER A 56 11.68 -8.41 -11.56
C SER A 56 12.16 -7.05 -11.06
N ARG A 57 11.29 -6.04 -11.15
CA ARG A 57 11.48 -4.69 -10.57
C ARG A 57 11.61 -4.66 -9.05
N GLY A 58 11.52 -5.81 -8.40
CA GLY A 58 11.59 -5.97 -6.96
C GLY A 58 10.24 -6.14 -6.28
N VAL A 59 10.31 -6.12 -4.95
CA VAL A 59 9.17 -6.26 -4.06
C VAL A 59 8.93 -4.95 -3.33
N THR A 60 7.71 -4.72 -2.88
CA THR A 60 7.37 -3.62 -1.97
C THR A 60 7.10 -4.16 -0.59
N GLN A 61 7.45 -3.39 0.43
CA GLN A 61 7.15 -3.73 1.82
C GLN A 61 6.59 -2.49 2.53
N LEU A 62 5.61 -2.71 3.41
CA LEU A 62 5.14 -1.71 4.36
C LEU A 62 6.13 -1.66 5.54
N THR A 63 6.86 -0.56 5.68
CA THR A 63 8.00 -0.43 6.62
C THR A 63 7.81 0.66 7.67
N ARG A 64 6.81 1.52 7.52
CA ARG A 64 6.50 2.59 8.48
C ARG A 64 5.22 2.30 9.25
N ASP A 65 4.97 3.13 10.26
CA ASP A 65 3.76 3.06 11.07
C ASP A 65 2.49 3.21 10.21
N LEU A 66 1.57 2.27 10.40
CA LEU A 66 0.26 2.19 9.76
C LEU A 66 -0.89 2.30 10.76
N SER A 67 -0.63 2.62 12.03
CA SER A 67 -1.64 2.75 13.09
C SER A 67 -2.82 3.64 12.70
N VAL A 68 -2.58 4.65 11.86
CA VAL A 68 -3.60 5.57 11.32
C VAL A 68 -4.75 4.85 10.62
N VAL A 69 -4.53 3.69 9.99
CA VAL A 69 -5.59 2.93 9.30
C VAL A 69 -6.60 2.31 10.28
N PHE A 70 -6.24 2.22 11.57
CA PHE A 70 -7.11 1.73 12.65
C PHE A 70 -7.68 2.86 13.51
N ALA A 71 -7.40 4.12 13.16
CA ALA A 71 -7.93 5.26 13.88
C ALA A 71 -9.45 5.38 13.68
N THR A 72 -10.16 5.74 14.74
CA THR A 72 -11.59 6.02 14.66
C THR A 72 -11.82 7.18 13.70
N GLY A 73 -12.65 6.96 12.67
CA GLY A 73 -12.91 7.97 11.65
C GLY A 73 -11.82 8.09 10.58
N PHE A 74 -10.94 7.10 10.45
CA PHE A 74 -10.04 6.99 9.30
C PHE A 74 -10.83 7.18 8.00
N ARG A 75 -10.34 8.08 7.14
CA ARG A 75 -10.86 8.29 5.80
C ARG A 75 -9.70 8.21 4.83
N GLU A 76 -9.87 7.36 3.83
CA GLU A 76 -8.96 7.27 2.71
C GLU A 76 -8.76 8.65 2.07
N ARG A 77 -7.51 8.95 1.75
CA ARG A 77 -7.12 10.15 1.00
C ARG A 77 -6.14 9.77 -0.09
N VAL A 78 -6.66 9.66 -1.30
CA VAL A 78 -5.84 9.53 -2.52
C VAL A 78 -5.40 10.92 -2.96
N ASP A 79 -4.12 11.22 -2.77
CA ASP A 79 -3.47 12.38 -3.36
C ASP A 79 -3.01 12.01 -4.77
N VAL A 80 -3.72 12.49 -5.80
CA VAL A 80 -3.49 12.09 -7.19
C VAL A 80 -2.08 12.45 -7.66
N SER A 81 -1.56 13.61 -7.25
CA SER A 81 -0.22 14.04 -7.64
C SER A 81 0.83 13.12 -7.03
N HIS A 82 0.70 12.81 -5.74
CA HIS A 82 1.60 11.90 -5.04
C HIS A 82 1.52 10.46 -5.57
N ALA A 83 0.31 9.96 -5.84
CA ALA A 83 0.09 8.64 -6.41
C ALA A 83 0.70 8.51 -7.82
N ARG A 84 0.64 9.56 -8.64
CA ARG A 84 1.29 9.59 -9.97
C ARG A 84 2.80 9.48 -9.84
N VAL A 85 3.42 10.24 -8.94
CA VAL A 85 4.87 10.18 -8.70
C VAL A 85 5.26 8.77 -8.25
N PHE A 86 4.57 8.21 -7.26
CA PHE A 86 4.82 6.85 -6.78
C PHE A 86 4.71 5.80 -7.89
N LEU A 87 3.66 5.86 -8.71
CA LEU A 87 3.49 4.92 -9.83
C LEU A 87 4.58 5.09 -10.89
N GLN A 88 5.00 6.33 -11.19
CA GLN A 88 6.09 6.60 -12.12
C GLN A 88 7.40 6.02 -11.61
N GLU A 89 7.73 6.24 -10.35
CA GLU A 89 8.91 5.63 -9.70
C GLU A 89 8.89 4.11 -9.84
N LEU A 90 7.74 3.46 -9.60
CA LEU A 90 7.62 2.00 -9.76
C LEU A 90 7.77 1.52 -11.21
N MET A 91 7.36 2.33 -12.20
CA MET A 91 7.48 1.99 -13.62
C MET A 91 8.91 2.15 -14.14
N ASP A 92 9.69 3.07 -13.55
CA ASP A 92 11.07 3.40 -13.93
C ASP A 92 12.13 2.48 -13.30
N LEU A 93 11.72 1.60 -12.36
CA LEU A 93 12.54 0.49 -11.84
C LEU A 93 12.79 -0.58 -12.91
#